data_AF-A0A8E2DP39-F1
#
_entry.id   AF-A0A8E2DP39-F1
#
_cell.length_a   1.000
_cell.length_b   1.000
_cell.length_c   1.000
_cell.angle_alpha   90.00
_cell.angle_beta   90.00
_cell.angle_gamma   90.00
#
_symmetry.space_group_name_H-M   'P 1'
#
loop_
_entity.id
_entity.type
_entity.pdbx_description
1 polymer ?
#
loop_
_entity_poly.entity_id
_entity_poly.type
_entity_poly.pdbx_seq_one_letter_code
_entity_poly.pdbx_strand_id
1 'polypeptide(L)'
;MPKVVSRSAVSSSTDAQPTASSTAALRVYYCICGEFILVIDKSLATLPRRKTDGAVVIRSQDSEKGKARIFKLNANAKDPILVEREGGHERQFRFHCPRCSLPVAYQSTPPPVKSGSFVYIFKGALSQAQGQVPPDAFEDEPTGSTDVI
;
A
#
# COMPACT_ATOMS: atom_id res chain seq x y z
N MET A 1 -20.50 41.16 -34.48
CA MET A 1 -20.07 39.81 -34.05
C MET A 1 -20.09 39.77 -32.52
N PRO A 2 -20.96 38.98 -31.87
CA PRO A 2 -21.01 38.95 -30.41
C PRO A 2 -19.91 38.04 -29.87
N LYS A 3 -19.10 38.58 -28.96
CA LYS A 3 -17.95 37.90 -28.36
C LYS A 3 -18.46 36.93 -27.29
N VAL A 4 -18.41 35.63 -27.58
CA VAL A 4 -18.75 34.57 -26.62
C VAL A 4 -17.67 34.54 -25.53
N VAL A 5 -18.08 34.74 -24.28
CA VAL A 5 -17.21 34.58 -23.11
C VAL A 5 -17.72 33.36 -22.34
N SER A 6 -16.97 32.27 -22.37
CA SER A 6 -17.26 31.06 -21.59
C SER A 6 -17.00 31.35 -20.11
N ARG A 7 -18.06 31.34 -19.30
CA ARG A 7 -17.93 31.33 -17.83
C ARG A 7 -17.89 29.86 -17.40
N SER A 8 -16.70 29.38 -17.06
CA SER A 8 -16.53 28.06 -16.45
C SER A 8 -17.19 28.05 -15.07
N ALA A 9 -18.25 27.28 -14.90
CA ALA A 9 -18.86 27.07 -13.59
C ALA A 9 -18.00 26.06 -12.81
N VAL A 10 -17.23 26.56 -11.85
CA VAL A 10 -16.54 25.71 -10.87
C VAL A 10 -17.58 25.29 -9.84
N SER A 11 -18.01 24.03 -9.89
CA SER A 11 -18.86 23.44 -8.86
C SER A 11 -18.01 23.10 -7.65
N SER A 12 -17.98 23.97 -6.64
CA SER A 12 -17.39 23.67 -5.33
C SER A 12 -18.49 23.20 -4.38
N SER A 13 -18.52 21.89 -4.13
CA SER A 13 -19.45 21.21 -3.23
C SER A 13 -19.04 21.38 -1.75
N THR A 14 -19.00 22.62 -1.26
CA THR A 14 -18.61 22.91 0.13
C THR A 14 -19.80 22.81 1.11
N ASP A 15 -21.02 22.63 0.61
CA ASP A 15 -22.26 22.73 1.42
C ASP A 15 -22.97 21.38 1.68
N ALA A 16 -22.35 20.25 1.32
CA ALA A 16 -22.90 18.94 1.64
C ALA A 16 -22.53 18.57 3.09
N GLN A 17 -23.54 18.24 3.92
CA GLN A 17 -23.27 17.68 5.24
C GLN A 17 -22.32 16.48 5.12
N PRO A 18 -21.30 16.39 5.99
CA PRO A 18 -20.34 15.29 5.95
C PRO A 18 -21.08 13.97 6.17
N THR A 19 -21.30 13.22 5.10
CA THR A 19 -21.80 11.83 5.17
C THR A 19 -20.77 10.95 5.90
N ALA A 20 -21.16 9.80 6.44
CA ALA A 20 -20.21 8.87 7.11
C ALA A 20 -18.97 8.53 6.24
N SER A 21 -19.10 8.64 4.92
CA SER A 21 -18.02 8.51 3.92
C SER A 21 -16.98 9.64 3.96
N SER A 22 -17.34 10.82 4.45
CA SER A 22 -16.45 11.98 4.63
C SER A 22 -15.68 11.97 5.95
N THR A 23 -16.08 11.12 6.92
CA THR A 23 -15.43 11.02 8.24
C THR A 23 -14.22 10.08 8.23
N ALA A 24 -14.13 9.16 7.27
CA ALA A 24 -12.96 8.29 7.08
C ALA A 24 -12.14 8.77 5.88
N ALA A 25 -11.14 9.61 6.12
CA ALA A 25 -10.20 10.03 5.09
C ALA A 25 -9.41 8.81 4.56
N LEU A 26 -9.85 8.26 3.42
CA LEU A 26 -9.12 7.21 2.71
C LEU A 26 -7.76 7.74 2.26
N ARG A 27 -6.73 6.93 2.49
CA ARG A 27 -5.35 7.25 2.10
C ARG A 27 -5.00 6.51 0.83
N VAL A 28 -4.40 7.24 -0.09
CA VAL A 28 -3.91 6.72 -1.37
C VAL A 28 -2.40 6.55 -1.32
N TYR A 29 -1.94 5.44 -1.86
CA TYR A 29 -0.54 5.05 -1.95
C TYR A 29 -0.20 4.63 -3.37
N TYR A 30 0.96 5.09 -3.82
CA TYR A 30 1.51 4.89 -5.14
C TYR A 30 2.76 4.02 -5.06
N CYS A 31 3.03 3.27 -6.13
CA CYS A 31 4.33 2.68 -6.37
C CYS A 31 5.38 3.79 -6.49
N ILE A 32 6.67 3.46 -6.26
CA ILE A 32 7.79 4.38 -6.51
C ILE A 32 7.84 4.92 -7.95
N CYS A 33 7.26 4.21 -8.91
CA CYS A 33 7.15 4.70 -10.29
C CYS A 33 6.01 5.73 -10.48
N GLY A 34 5.13 5.89 -9.49
CA GLY A 34 3.95 6.77 -9.52
C GLY A 34 2.63 6.08 -9.87
N GLU A 35 2.63 4.76 -10.07
CA GLU A 35 1.41 3.99 -10.34
C GLU A 35 0.51 3.91 -9.10
N PHE A 36 -0.81 4.03 -9.26
CA PHE A 36 -1.74 3.87 -8.14
C PHE A 36 -1.82 2.40 -7.71
N ILE A 37 -1.52 2.10 -6.44
CA ILE A 37 -1.47 0.72 -5.94
C ILE A 37 -2.46 0.44 -4.82
N LEU A 38 -2.60 1.32 -3.83
CA LEU A 38 -3.40 1.00 -2.64
C LEU A 38 -4.23 2.20 -2.21
N VAL A 39 -5.50 1.96 -1.93
CA VAL A 39 -6.34 2.86 -1.13
C VAL A 39 -6.76 2.13 0.15
N ILE A 40 -6.62 2.77 1.30
CA ILE A 40 -6.88 2.17 2.62
C ILE A 40 -7.40 3.21 3.63
N ASP A 41 -8.25 2.77 4.55
CA ASP A 41 -8.85 3.56 5.64
C ASP A 41 -7.89 4.03 6.73
N LYS A 42 -6.66 3.49 6.79
CA LYS A 42 -5.67 3.76 7.83
C LYS A 42 -4.27 3.96 7.26
N SER A 43 -3.48 4.83 7.89
CA SER A 43 -2.09 5.08 7.49
C SER A 43 -1.22 3.84 7.65
N LEU A 44 -0.45 3.48 6.62
CA LEU A 44 0.51 2.38 6.68
C LEU A 44 1.52 2.53 7.84
N ALA A 45 1.93 3.75 8.17
CA ALA A 45 2.85 4.02 9.28
C ALA A 45 2.29 3.64 10.67
N THR A 46 0.96 3.56 10.80
CA THR A 46 0.27 3.23 12.06
C THR A 46 -0.17 1.77 12.16
N LEU A 47 0.10 0.99 11.10
CA LEU A 47 -0.20 -0.43 11.07
C LEU A 47 1.01 -1.22 11.62
N PRO A 48 0.77 -2.40 12.23
CA PRO A 48 1.85 -3.22 12.74
C PRO A 48 2.76 -3.68 11.59
N ARG A 49 4.06 -3.74 11.88
CA ARG A 49 5.07 -4.29 10.96
C ARG A 49 5.47 -5.70 11.38
N ARG A 50 5.72 -6.55 10.39
CA ARG A 50 6.20 -7.92 10.61
C ARG A 50 7.68 -7.90 10.96
N LYS A 51 8.08 -8.65 12.00
CA LYS A 51 9.47 -8.68 12.48
C LYS A 51 10.46 -9.34 11.51
N THR A 52 9.99 -10.21 10.62
CA THR A 52 10.86 -11.02 9.75
C THR A 52 11.36 -10.28 8.51
N ASP A 53 10.63 -9.29 8.03
CA ASP A 53 10.93 -8.59 6.76
C ASP A 53 10.45 -7.13 6.73
N GLY A 54 10.01 -6.58 7.87
CA GLY A 54 9.54 -5.20 7.98
C GLY A 54 8.24 -4.89 7.23
N ALA A 55 7.57 -5.90 6.65
CA ALA A 55 6.37 -5.70 5.85
C ALA A 55 5.21 -5.16 6.71
N VAL A 56 4.45 -4.22 6.16
CA VAL A 56 3.27 -3.64 6.83
C VAL A 56 2.11 -4.64 6.76
N VAL A 57 1.53 -4.97 7.92
CA VAL A 57 0.47 -5.97 8.04
C VAL A 57 -0.90 -5.32 7.92
N ILE A 58 -1.63 -5.66 6.86
CA ILE A 58 -3.01 -5.27 6.65
C ILE A 58 -3.91 -6.47 6.97
N ARG A 59 -4.83 -6.31 7.92
CA ARG A 59 -5.86 -7.32 8.20
C ARG A 59 -6.94 -7.28 7.13
N SER A 60 -7.18 -8.40 6.45
CA SER A 60 -8.16 -8.54 5.37
C SER A 60 -9.45 -9.24 5.77
N GLN A 61 -9.47 -9.94 6.91
CA GLN A 61 -10.65 -10.66 7.42
C GLN A 61 -10.91 -10.29 8.89
N ASP A 62 -12.18 -10.32 9.28
CA ASP A 62 -12.58 -10.13 10.66
C ASP A 62 -12.06 -11.26 11.54
N SER A 63 -11.76 -10.93 12.79
CA SER A 63 -11.37 -11.90 13.81
C SER A 63 -11.74 -11.36 15.19
N GLU A 64 -11.69 -12.21 16.21
CA GLU A 64 -11.86 -11.79 17.61
C GLU A 64 -10.91 -10.66 18.02
N LYS A 65 -9.72 -10.61 17.42
CA LYS A 65 -8.68 -9.61 17.70
C LYS A 65 -8.92 -8.27 16.99
N GLY A 66 -9.95 -8.15 16.15
CA GLY A 66 -10.31 -6.91 15.48
C GLY A 66 -10.85 -7.10 14.07
N LYS A 67 -11.46 -6.01 13.56
CA LYS A 67 -12.12 -5.94 12.25
C LYS A 67 -11.13 -5.82 11.09
N ALA A 68 -11.53 -6.33 9.92
CA ALA A 68 -10.84 -6.14 8.65
C ALA A 68 -10.70 -4.66 8.30
N ARG A 69 -9.62 -4.32 7.61
CA ARG A 69 -9.41 -2.97 7.05
C ARG A 69 -10.18 -2.80 5.76
N ILE A 70 -10.68 -1.59 5.54
CA ILE A 70 -11.27 -1.21 4.26
C ILE A 70 -10.13 -0.76 3.35
N PHE A 71 -9.83 -1.59 2.34
CA PHE A 71 -8.82 -1.26 1.34
C PHE A 71 -9.10 -1.90 -0.03
N LYS A 72 -8.50 -1.34 -1.07
CA LYS A 72 -8.43 -1.92 -2.42
C LYS A 72 -6.99 -1.87 -2.92
N LEU A 73 -6.51 -3.01 -3.41
CA LEU A 73 -5.19 -3.18 -4.01
C LEU A 73 -5.31 -3.28 -5.53
N ASN A 74 -4.58 -2.44 -6.25
CA ASN A 74 -4.42 -2.46 -7.70
C ASN A 74 -3.04 -3.04 -8.04
N ALA A 75 -2.97 -4.36 -8.18
CA ALA A 75 -1.73 -5.07 -8.47
C ALA A 75 -2.01 -6.39 -9.17
N ASN A 76 -1.06 -6.84 -9.99
CA ASN A 76 -1.15 -8.09 -10.73
C ASN A 76 -0.60 -9.24 -9.88
N ALA A 77 -1.39 -10.29 -9.71
CA ALA A 77 -0.90 -11.53 -9.11
C ALA A 77 0.19 -12.15 -10.00
N LYS A 78 1.24 -12.66 -9.36
CA LYS A 78 2.31 -13.42 -10.02
C LYS A 78 2.43 -14.81 -9.41
N ASP A 79 3.29 -15.63 -9.99
CA ASP A 79 3.53 -16.98 -9.52
C ASP A 79 3.98 -17.00 -8.05
N PRO A 80 3.49 -17.96 -7.27
CA PRO A 80 3.91 -18.10 -5.89
C PRO A 80 5.38 -18.49 -5.82
N ILE A 81 6.07 -17.94 -4.82
CA ILE A 81 7.44 -18.33 -4.50
C ILE A 81 7.47 -19.00 -3.13
N LEU A 82 8.50 -19.80 -2.90
CA LEU A 82 8.82 -20.34 -1.58
C LEU A 82 10.03 -19.57 -1.04
N VAL A 83 9.87 -18.95 0.13
CA VAL A 83 10.93 -18.18 0.80
C VAL A 83 11.41 -18.96 2.00
N GLU A 84 12.72 -19.21 2.07
CA GLU A 84 13.35 -19.79 3.25
C GLU A 84 13.51 -18.74 4.35
N ARG A 85 13.18 -19.11 5.58
CA ARG A 85 13.28 -18.29 6.79
C ARG A 85 13.92 -19.14 7.89
N GLU A 86 14.43 -18.48 8.94
CA GLU A 86 15.03 -19.16 10.10
C GLU A 86 14.13 -20.25 10.73
N GLY A 87 12.80 -20.09 10.63
CA GLY A 87 11.80 -21.03 11.17
C GLY A 87 11.16 -21.96 10.13
N GLY A 88 11.69 -22.04 8.91
CA GLY A 88 11.18 -22.90 7.85
C GLY A 88 10.80 -22.16 6.56
N HIS A 89 9.95 -22.79 5.74
CA HIS A 89 9.60 -22.27 4.42
C HIS A 89 8.25 -21.56 4.44
N GLU A 90 8.19 -20.38 3.82
CA GLU A 90 6.98 -19.58 3.68
C GLU A 90 6.59 -19.47 2.21
N ARG A 91 5.38 -19.91 1.86
CA ARG A 91 4.83 -19.70 0.52
C ARG A 91 4.26 -18.29 0.40
N GLN A 92 4.77 -17.51 -0.54
CA GLN A 92 4.32 -16.14 -0.80
C GLN A 92 3.64 -16.04 -2.17
N PHE A 93 2.37 -15.63 -2.17
CA PHE A 93 1.66 -15.23 -3.39
C PHE A 93 1.85 -13.72 -3.56
N ARG A 94 2.75 -13.33 -4.47
CA ARG A 94 3.18 -11.94 -4.65
C ARG A 94 2.28 -11.18 -5.62
N PHE A 95 2.10 -9.89 -5.33
CA PHE A 95 1.40 -8.93 -6.16
C PHE A 95 2.38 -7.85 -6.62
N HIS A 96 2.37 -7.59 -7.92
CA HIS A 96 3.32 -6.68 -8.56
C HIS A 96 2.60 -5.46 -9.14
N CYS A 97 3.29 -4.32 -9.14
CA CYS A 97 2.82 -3.09 -9.78
C CYS A 97 2.44 -3.37 -11.24
N PRO A 98 1.25 -2.94 -11.71
CA PRO A 98 0.81 -3.23 -13.07
C PRO A 98 1.64 -2.51 -14.14
N ARG A 99 2.30 -1.40 -13.78
CA ARG A 99 3.15 -0.62 -14.69
C ARG A 99 4.60 -1.12 -14.76
N CYS A 100 5.30 -1.12 -13.62
CA CYS A 100 6.74 -1.39 -13.59
C CYS A 100 7.11 -2.80 -13.11
N SER A 101 6.12 -3.64 -12.77
CA SER A 101 6.32 -4.97 -12.20
C SER A 101 7.14 -5.00 -10.89
N LEU A 102 7.27 -3.90 -10.16
CA LEU A 102 7.84 -3.93 -8.80
C LEU A 102 6.97 -4.81 -7.87
N PRO A 103 7.53 -5.72 -7.06
CA PRO A 103 6.78 -6.40 -6.00
C PRO A 103 6.29 -5.39 -4.96
N VAL A 104 4.97 -5.30 -4.76
CA VAL A 104 4.36 -4.31 -3.85
C VAL A 104 3.70 -4.94 -2.63
N ALA A 105 3.19 -6.16 -2.77
CA ALA A 105 2.54 -6.87 -1.67
C ALA A 105 2.67 -8.38 -1.84
N TYR A 106 2.32 -9.12 -0.79
CA TYR A 106 2.14 -10.56 -0.84
C TYR A 106 1.09 -11.01 0.18
N GLN A 107 0.63 -12.25 0.04
CA GLN A 107 -0.18 -12.93 1.05
C GLN A 107 0.20 -14.43 1.08
N SER A 108 -0.18 -15.14 2.14
CA SER A 108 0.17 -16.56 2.32
C SER A 108 -0.80 -17.53 1.64
N THR A 109 -1.94 -17.04 1.15
CA THR A 109 -3.00 -17.81 0.51
C THR A 109 -3.09 -17.51 -1.00
N PRO A 110 -3.56 -18.44 -1.84
CA PRO A 110 -3.73 -18.18 -3.27
C PRO A 110 -4.60 -16.95 -3.56
N PRO A 111 -4.36 -16.21 -4.66
CA PRO A 111 -5.25 -15.14 -5.12
C PRO A 111 -6.71 -15.62 -5.21
N PRO A 112 -7.71 -14.72 -5.07
CA PRO A 112 -7.61 -13.26 -5.12
C PRO A 112 -7.06 -12.60 -3.84
N VAL A 113 -6.80 -11.29 -3.92
CA VAL A 113 -6.45 -10.47 -2.75
C VAL A 113 -7.54 -10.63 -1.69
N LYS A 114 -7.15 -10.72 -0.40
CA LYS A 114 -8.04 -10.94 0.76
C LYS A 114 -8.57 -12.36 0.96
N SER A 115 -8.05 -13.36 0.23
CA SER A 115 -8.39 -14.76 0.48
C SER A 115 -7.88 -15.28 1.83
N GLY A 116 -6.83 -14.66 2.38
CA GLY A 116 -6.27 -14.96 3.70
C GLY A 116 -6.59 -13.87 4.73
N SER A 117 -6.21 -14.11 5.98
CA SER A 117 -6.48 -13.17 7.09
C SER A 117 -5.66 -11.89 7.03
N PHE A 118 -4.51 -11.93 6.34
CA PHE A 118 -3.60 -10.80 6.21
C PHE A 118 -3.08 -10.63 4.77
N VAL A 119 -2.85 -9.38 4.41
CA VAL A 119 -2.07 -8.96 3.25
C VAL A 119 -0.88 -8.15 3.75
N TYR A 120 0.30 -8.42 3.21
CA TYR A 120 1.55 -7.81 3.62
C TYR A 120 2.04 -6.87 2.52
N ILE A 121 2.29 -5.60 2.86
CA ILE A 121 2.89 -4.63 1.94
C ILE A 121 4.40 -4.62 2.16
N PHE A 122 5.18 -4.75 1.08
CA PHE A 122 6.64 -4.69 1.19
C PHE A 122 7.10 -3.34 1.75
N LYS A 123 8.08 -3.38 2.66
CA LYS A 123 8.72 -2.18 3.20
C LYS A 123 9.28 -1.35 2.03
N GLY A 124 9.07 -0.03 2.08
CA GLY A 124 9.57 0.89 1.06
C GLY A 124 8.90 0.82 -0.32
N ALA A 125 7.94 -0.08 -0.55
CA ALA A 125 7.36 -0.26 -1.88
C ALA A 125 6.35 0.84 -2.27
N LEU A 126 5.74 1.50 -1.27
CA LEU A 126 4.63 2.44 -1.46
C LEU A 126 4.89 3.80 -0.82
N SER A 127 4.48 4.88 -1.50
CA SER A 127 4.55 6.27 -1.01
C SER A 127 3.21 7.00 -1.16
N GLN A 128 2.96 8.02 -0.34
CA GLN A 128 1.79 8.89 -0.50
C GLN A 128 1.99 9.96 -1.59
N ALA A 129 3.24 10.21 -1.97
CA ALA A 129 3.60 11.10 -3.07
C ALA A 129 3.97 10.26 -4.31
N GLN A 130 3.41 10.62 -5.47
CA GLN A 130 3.71 9.95 -6.74
C GLN A 130 5.19 10.12 -7.10
N GLY A 131 5.83 9.04 -7.55
CA GLY A 131 7.21 9.09 -8.04
C GLY A 131 8.27 9.31 -6.97
N GLN A 132 7.90 9.25 -5.68
CA GLN A 132 8.83 9.44 -4.57
C GLN A 132 9.08 8.13 -3.83
N VAL A 133 10.33 7.94 -3.45
CA VAL A 133 10.73 6.87 -2.54
C VAL A 133 10.30 7.26 -1.12
N PRO A 134 9.61 6.40 -0.37
CA PRO A 134 9.23 6.71 1.00
C PRO A 134 10.48 6.76 1.91
N PRO A 135 10.48 7.59 2.96
CA PRO A 135 11.66 7.80 3.80
C PRO A 135 12.10 6.52 4.55
N ASP A 136 11.15 5.63 4.83
CA ASP A 136 11.42 4.37 5.51
C ASP A 136 12.04 3.30 4.60
N ALA A 137 12.27 3.58 3.31
CA ALA A 137 12.84 2.62 2.37
C ALA A 137 14.25 2.14 2.76
N PHE A 138 15.02 2.96 3.48
CA PHE A 138 16.44 2.70 3.79
C PHE A 138 16.75 2.65 5.30
N GLU A 139 15.74 2.66 6.18
CA GLU A 139 15.96 2.77 7.63
C GLU A 139 16.73 1.59 8.27
N ASP A 140 16.85 0.45 7.59
CA ASP A 140 17.56 -0.74 8.12
C ASP A 140 18.93 -0.96 7.45
N GLU A 141 19.37 -0.07 6.55
CA GLU A 141 20.71 -0.17 5.96
C GLU A 141 21.74 0.21 7.04
N PRO A 142 22.72 -0.66 7.37
CA PRO A 142 23.78 -0.27 8.27
C PRO A 142 24.53 0.88 7.60
N THR A 143 24.45 2.08 8.19
CA THR A 143 25.32 3.20 7.81
C THR A 143 26.75 2.69 7.87
N GLY A 144 27.36 2.49 6.70
CA GLY A 144 28.71 1.95 6.60
C GLY A 144 29.62 2.72 7.53
N SER A 145 30.20 2.01 8.49
CA SER A 145 31.35 2.47 9.25
C SER A 145 32.45 2.82 8.25
N THR A 146 32.60 4.10 7.92
CA THR A 146 33.84 4.61 7.34
C THR A 146 34.92 4.56 8.40
N ASP A 147 35.43 3.36 8.66
CA ASP A 147 36.77 3.18 9.20
C ASP A 147 37.74 3.44 8.04
N VAL A 148 38.11 4.71 7.89
CA VAL A 148 39.23 5.12 7.05
C VAL A 148 40.51 4.71 7.76
N ILE A 149 41.25 3.78 7.15
CA ILE A 149 42.65 3.45 7.49
C ILE A 149 43.54 4.64 7.14
#